data_AF-A0AAD7BDL7-F1
#
_entry.id   AF-A0AAD7BDL7-F1
#
_cell.length_a   1.000
_cell.length_b   1.000
_cell.length_c   1.000
_cell.angle_alpha   90.00
_cell.angle_beta   90.00
_cell.angle_gamma   90.00
#
_symmetry.space_group_name_H-M   'P 1'
#
loop_
_entity.id
_entity.type
_entity.pdbx_description
1 polymer ?
#
loop_
_entity_poly.entity_id
_entity_poly.type
_entity_poly.pdbx_seq_one_letter_code
_entity_poly.pdbx_strand_id
1 'polypeptide(L)'
;MSMIHTEHPGAEALPFSAADSFDECNSGRPFPPRNFDILNYVTLDTWNSLRRPKSVDRQDLSIFPRMPFDVILQVLGHLHPLDLIHVSRTSRDFRELLHSPTAECIWRDAFGGDTGLPAPPTSISSARIWARLIYGPNICDDCGMPHCLPDYTLWRRLCTSCLYKLDEQLPGYAYDHDIYELIPRTFRQARDRTMGKGYFPRFDPAEGKATLDIYERLQAENEEPALVEFKKSRRAIVADINSAASNCASWASDLLEKMESREEDRRKILTWIRQRLRREGWADAEIQEASGSYTAHVPHLRMIRALSHKLWRRLRPYLVCHLPRARALLRRIHLQRLHSQRFTVIEQTLFSALGAPVPGFVNVFHPFPGKIFELPSLRSLTRDPSDDELAPDDPRLGGVLSDARSFLNSWVTTQYEYLAALLPTTVADRGPVQYD
;
A
#
# COMPACT_ATOMS: atom_id res chain seq x y z
N MET A 1 24.75 -41.36 7.39
CA MET A 1 23.56 -40.89 8.12
C MET A 1 23.08 -39.61 7.47
N SER A 2 22.20 -39.73 6.48
CA SER A 2 21.57 -38.62 5.78
C SER A 2 20.38 -38.12 6.60
N MET A 3 20.33 -36.82 6.90
CA MET A 3 19.11 -36.18 7.36
C MET A 3 18.47 -35.40 6.21
N ILE A 4 17.18 -35.64 6.09
CA ILE A 4 16.28 -35.31 4.99
C ILE A 4 15.83 -33.86 5.17
N HIS A 5 16.09 -33.01 4.17
CA HIS A 5 15.46 -31.69 4.06
C HIS A 5 14.04 -31.86 3.52
N THR A 6 13.04 -31.61 4.35
CA THR A 6 11.65 -31.42 3.91
C THR A 6 11.44 -29.94 3.58
N GLU A 7 11.41 -29.62 2.30
CA GLU A 7 11.04 -28.30 1.77
C GLU A 7 9.52 -28.08 1.93
N HIS A 8 9.13 -26.96 2.52
CA HIS A 8 7.76 -26.46 2.49
C HIS A 8 7.55 -25.57 1.24
N PRO A 9 6.45 -25.73 0.47
CA PRO A 9 6.24 -25.02 -0.78
C PRO A 9 5.80 -23.57 -0.55
N GLY A 10 6.27 -22.72 -1.46
CA GLY A 10 6.32 -21.26 -1.35
C GLY A 10 4.96 -20.55 -1.32
N ALA A 11 4.92 -19.50 -0.51
CA ALA A 11 3.97 -18.41 -0.66
C ALA A 11 4.35 -17.61 -1.91
N GLU A 12 3.61 -17.80 -3.00
CA GLU A 12 3.78 -17.02 -4.24
C GLU A 12 3.45 -15.54 -3.98
N ALA A 13 4.44 -14.68 -4.20
CA ALA A 13 4.31 -13.23 -4.15
C ALA A 13 3.42 -12.71 -5.30
N LEU A 14 2.64 -11.67 -5.02
CA LEU A 14 1.77 -11.01 -5.99
C LEU A 14 2.60 -10.38 -7.13
N PRO A 15 2.20 -10.51 -8.42
CA PRO A 15 2.98 -10.04 -9.57
C PRO A 15 2.90 -8.51 -9.84
N PHE A 16 2.68 -7.70 -8.80
CA PHE A 16 2.60 -6.23 -8.90
C PHE A 16 3.67 -5.48 -8.10
N SER A 17 4.71 -6.18 -7.66
CA SER A 17 5.89 -5.56 -7.04
C SER A 17 6.83 -5.04 -8.13
N ALA A 18 6.68 -3.78 -8.53
CA ALA A 18 7.77 -3.06 -9.18
C ALA A 18 8.87 -2.83 -8.14
N ALA A 19 10.00 -3.49 -8.29
CA ALA A 19 11.24 -3.19 -7.59
C ALA A 19 12.41 -3.54 -8.51
N ASP A 20 12.91 -2.53 -9.23
CA ASP A 20 14.30 -2.53 -9.70
C ASP A 20 15.19 -2.21 -8.49
N SER A 21 16.11 -3.14 -8.21
CA SER A 21 17.38 -3.05 -7.47
C SER A 21 17.54 -2.01 -6.34
N PHE A 22 17.65 -2.50 -5.09
CA PHE A 22 18.67 -2.03 -4.16
C PHE A 22 19.01 -3.11 -3.12
N ASP A 23 20.30 -3.32 -2.88
CA ASP A 23 20.90 -4.43 -2.15
C ASP A 23 20.65 -4.48 -0.63
N GLU A 24 20.67 -5.72 -0.17
CA GLU A 24 21.14 -6.33 1.08
C GLU A 24 21.08 -5.64 2.46
N CYS A 25 20.69 -6.48 3.42
CA CYS A 25 20.93 -6.41 4.87
C CYS A 25 20.16 -5.35 5.66
N ASN A 26 18.96 -5.72 6.17
CA ASN A 26 18.79 -5.66 7.62
C ASN A 26 17.66 -6.54 8.18
N SER A 27 18.00 -7.15 9.30
CA SER A 27 17.22 -8.03 10.15
C SER A 27 15.99 -7.38 10.80
N GLY A 28 14.90 -8.13 10.89
CA GLY A 28 14.02 -8.08 12.06
C GLY A 28 12.92 -7.01 12.08
N ARG A 29 11.92 -7.17 11.21
CA ARG A 29 10.45 -7.02 11.43
C ARG A 29 9.77 -6.75 10.09
N PRO A 30 8.67 -7.43 9.74
CA PRO A 30 7.72 -6.87 8.80
C PRO A 30 6.50 -6.37 9.57
N PHE A 31 6.47 -5.06 9.85
CA PHE A 31 5.19 -4.37 9.66
C PHE A 31 4.85 -4.49 8.17
N PRO A 32 3.60 -4.80 7.80
CA PRO A 32 3.26 -4.96 6.40
C PRO A 32 3.46 -3.62 5.68
N PRO A 33 4.11 -3.60 4.50
CA PRO A 33 4.25 -2.38 3.72
C PRO A 33 2.85 -1.88 3.35
N ARG A 34 2.58 -0.60 3.62
CA ARG A 34 1.41 0.14 3.11
C ARG A 34 1.56 0.35 1.59
N ASN A 35 1.47 -0.73 0.82
CA ASN A 35 1.47 -0.73 -0.65
C ASN A 35 0.11 -1.18 -1.23
N PHE A 36 -1.00 -0.95 -0.52
CA PHE A 36 -2.34 -1.32 -0.99
C PHE A 36 -2.98 -0.34 -1.98
N ASP A 37 -2.20 0.61 -2.51
CA ASP A 37 -2.73 1.83 -3.10
C ASP A 37 -2.61 1.91 -4.65
N ILE A 38 -2.07 0.86 -5.29
CA ILE A 38 -1.90 0.80 -6.77
C ILE A 38 -2.85 -0.21 -7.45
N LEU A 39 -3.42 -1.14 -6.69
CA LEU A 39 -4.22 -2.24 -7.25
C LEU A 39 -5.61 -1.76 -7.67
N ASN A 40 -5.90 -1.98 -8.95
CA ASN A 40 -7.21 -1.75 -9.51
C ASN A 40 -8.20 -2.79 -8.96
N TYR A 41 -9.24 -2.34 -8.26
CA TYR A 41 -10.19 -3.21 -7.58
C TYR A 41 -10.94 -4.12 -8.55
N VAL A 42 -11.23 -3.64 -9.78
CA VAL A 42 -11.85 -4.46 -10.84
C VAL A 42 -10.94 -5.63 -11.18
N THR A 43 -9.64 -5.36 -11.32
CA THR A 43 -8.64 -6.39 -11.57
C THR A 43 -8.62 -7.44 -10.47
N LEU A 44 -8.63 -7.00 -9.22
CA LEU A 44 -8.63 -7.90 -8.07
C LEU A 44 -9.92 -8.74 -8.00
N ASP A 45 -11.07 -8.15 -8.26
CA ASP A 45 -12.35 -8.85 -8.23
C ASP A 45 -12.48 -9.87 -9.35
N THR A 46 -12.14 -9.47 -10.59
CA THR A 46 -12.09 -10.37 -11.75
C THR A 46 -11.10 -11.49 -11.50
N TRP A 47 -9.92 -11.19 -10.94
CA TRP A 47 -8.93 -12.21 -10.60
C TRP A 47 -9.49 -13.23 -9.61
N ASN A 48 -10.09 -12.78 -8.49
CA ASN A 48 -10.66 -13.67 -7.49
C ASN A 48 -11.86 -14.49 -8.01
N SER A 49 -12.65 -13.92 -8.92
CA SER A 49 -13.85 -14.57 -9.45
C SER A 49 -13.52 -15.62 -10.50
N LEU A 50 -12.58 -15.32 -11.40
CA LEU A 50 -12.23 -16.19 -12.52
C LEU A 50 -11.14 -17.20 -12.16
N ARG A 51 -10.12 -16.80 -11.38
CA ARG A 51 -8.99 -17.69 -11.08
C ARG A 51 -9.28 -18.51 -9.83
N ARG A 52 -9.86 -19.69 -10.06
CA ARG A 52 -9.90 -20.75 -9.05
C ARG A 52 -8.51 -21.37 -8.94
N PRO A 53 -7.96 -21.63 -7.74
CA PRO A 53 -6.76 -22.43 -7.58
C PRO A 53 -7.10 -23.87 -7.99
N LYS A 54 -6.93 -24.18 -9.28
CA LYS A 54 -6.75 -25.55 -9.72
C LYS A 54 -5.27 -25.84 -9.57
N SER A 55 -4.91 -26.98 -8.98
CA SER A 55 -3.55 -27.52 -9.11
C SER A 55 -3.38 -27.90 -10.58
N VAL A 56 -3.00 -26.93 -11.39
CA VAL A 56 -2.53 -27.22 -12.74
C VAL A 56 -1.10 -27.72 -12.54
N ASP A 57 -0.84 -28.98 -12.91
CA ASP A 57 0.54 -29.43 -13.08
C ASP A 57 1.26 -28.36 -13.88
N ARG A 58 2.41 -27.89 -13.41
CA ARG A 58 3.19 -26.85 -14.10
C ARG A 58 3.61 -27.40 -15.46
N GLN A 59 2.77 -27.18 -16.47
CA GLN A 59 3.05 -27.57 -17.84
C GLN A 59 4.11 -26.62 -18.39
N ASP A 60 5.07 -27.18 -19.13
CA ASP A 60 6.07 -26.39 -19.82
C ASP A 60 5.42 -25.60 -20.97
N LEU A 61 5.34 -24.28 -20.82
CA LEU A 61 4.82 -23.36 -21.84
C LEU A 61 5.91 -22.86 -22.80
N SER A 62 7.14 -23.38 -22.72
CA SER A 62 8.26 -22.99 -23.60
C SER A 62 7.98 -23.23 -25.09
N ILE A 63 7.04 -24.12 -25.41
CA ILE A 63 6.63 -24.41 -26.79
C ILE A 63 5.73 -23.31 -27.39
N PHE A 64 5.02 -22.53 -26.56
CA PHE A 64 4.05 -21.55 -27.05
C PHE A 64 4.67 -20.48 -27.96
N PRO A 65 5.79 -19.83 -27.61
CA PRO A 65 6.46 -18.87 -28.50
C PRO A 65 7.05 -19.50 -29.78
N ARG A 66 7.15 -20.84 -29.85
CA ARG A 66 7.67 -21.58 -31.01
C ARG A 66 6.56 -22.08 -31.94
N MET A 67 5.30 -21.89 -31.57
CA MET A 67 4.17 -22.26 -32.42
C MET A 67 4.08 -21.34 -33.64
N PRO A 68 3.41 -21.79 -34.73
CA PRO A 68 3.09 -20.91 -35.85
C PRO A 68 2.34 -19.65 -35.37
N PHE A 69 2.64 -18.51 -35.98
CA PHE A 69 2.13 -17.21 -35.57
C PHE A 69 0.60 -17.17 -35.50
N ASP A 70 -0.09 -17.77 -36.48
CA ASP A 70 -1.57 -17.82 -36.51
C ASP A 70 -2.17 -18.54 -35.29
N VAL A 71 -1.51 -19.61 -34.82
CA VAL A 71 -1.93 -20.34 -33.62
C VAL A 71 -1.74 -19.49 -32.37
N ILE A 72 -0.64 -18.74 -32.29
CA ILE A 72 -0.39 -17.80 -31.19
C ILE A 72 -1.51 -16.75 -31.15
N LEU A 73 -1.86 -16.14 -32.30
CA LEU A 73 -2.93 -15.15 -32.38
C LEU A 73 -4.28 -15.72 -31.95
N GLN A 74 -4.62 -16.94 -32.40
CA GLN A 74 -5.87 -17.60 -32.03
C GLN A 74 -5.94 -17.88 -30.53
N VAL A 75 -4.87 -18.37 -29.92
CA VAL A 75 -4.80 -18.59 -28.47
C VAL A 75 -5.00 -17.28 -27.72
N LEU A 76 -4.31 -16.22 -28.14
CA LEU A 76 -4.46 -14.89 -27.52
C LEU A 76 -5.90 -14.36 -27.65
N GLY A 77 -6.58 -14.57 -28.77
CA GLY A 77 -7.97 -14.14 -28.98
C GLY A 77 -8.98 -14.84 -28.06
N HIS A 78 -8.63 -16.02 -27.52
CA HIS A 78 -9.45 -16.74 -26.54
C HIS A 78 -9.16 -16.34 -25.08
N LEU A 79 -8.12 -15.54 -24.82
CA LEU A 79 -7.78 -15.12 -23.46
C LEU A 79 -8.72 -14.03 -22.97
N HIS A 80 -8.92 -14.00 -21.65
CA HIS A 80 -9.63 -12.89 -21.02
C HIS A 80 -8.81 -11.58 -21.16
N PRO A 81 -9.43 -10.39 -21.34
CA PRO A 81 -8.69 -9.14 -21.52
C PRO A 81 -7.66 -8.82 -20.42
N LEU A 82 -7.96 -9.21 -19.17
CA LEU A 82 -7.00 -9.14 -18.06
C LEU A 82 -5.73 -9.95 -18.32
N ASP A 83 -5.86 -11.16 -18.86
CA ASP A 83 -4.73 -12.05 -19.13
C ASP A 83 -3.90 -11.53 -20.31
N LEU A 84 -4.52 -10.92 -21.32
CA LEU A 84 -3.81 -10.23 -22.41
C LEU A 84 -2.91 -9.10 -21.90
N ILE A 85 -3.37 -8.32 -20.92
CA ILE A 85 -2.53 -7.28 -20.27
C ILE A 85 -1.36 -7.90 -19.50
N HIS A 86 -1.55 -9.07 -18.92
CA HIS A 86 -0.45 -9.77 -18.26
C HIS A 86 0.54 -10.33 -19.26
N VAL A 87 0.06 -10.95 -20.36
CA VAL A 87 0.90 -11.46 -21.44
C VAL A 87 1.72 -10.34 -22.10
N SER A 88 1.14 -9.15 -22.30
CA SER A 88 1.91 -8.01 -22.83
C SER A 88 3.04 -7.53 -21.91
N ARG A 89 3.09 -8.01 -20.66
CA ARG A 89 4.15 -7.70 -19.69
C ARG A 89 5.17 -8.82 -19.51
N THR A 90 4.96 -10.00 -20.11
CA THR A 90 5.88 -11.14 -19.93
C THR A 90 7.06 -11.10 -20.91
N SER A 91 6.86 -10.56 -22.13
CA SER A 91 7.93 -10.45 -23.12
C SER A 91 7.82 -9.16 -23.94
N ARG A 92 8.95 -8.72 -24.49
CA ARG A 92 9.01 -7.58 -25.40
C ARG A 92 8.20 -7.83 -26.67
N ASP A 93 8.30 -9.03 -27.24
CA ASP A 93 7.64 -9.38 -28.51
C ASP A 93 6.11 -9.43 -28.34
N PHE A 94 5.60 -9.99 -27.24
CA PHE A 94 4.17 -9.98 -26.95
C PHE A 94 3.66 -8.57 -26.69
N ARG A 95 4.47 -7.72 -26.05
CA ARG A 95 4.13 -6.31 -25.87
C ARG A 95 4.00 -5.61 -27.22
N GLU A 96 4.99 -5.76 -28.10
CA GLU A 96 4.98 -5.14 -29.43
C GLU A 96 3.80 -5.65 -30.27
N LEU A 97 3.54 -6.96 -30.25
CA LEU A 97 2.40 -7.58 -30.90
C LEU A 97 1.06 -7.04 -30.38
N LEU A 98 0.79 -7.13 -29.08
CA LEU A 98 -0.50 -6.75 -28.48
C LEU A 98 -0.75 -5.25 -28.48
N HIS A 99 0.31 -4.43 -28.64
CA HIS A 99 0.20 -2.99 -28.79
C HIS A 99 0.12 -2.53 -30.25
N SER A 100 0.34 -3.42 -31.21
CA SER A 100 0.19 -3.13 -32.63
C SER A 100 -1.28 -2.90 -33.01
N PRO A 101 -1.57 -2.09 -34.03
CA PRO A 101 -2.92 -1.95 -34.58
C PRO A 101 -3.49 -3.28 -35.08
N THR A 102 -2.64 -4.18 -35.57
CA THR A 102 -3.04 -5.50 -36.07
C THR A 102 -3.59 -6.43 -34.99
N ALA A 103 -3.27 -6.19 -33.71
CA ALA A 103 -3.82 -6.96 -32.60
C ALA A 103 -5.25 -6.54 -32.21
N GLU A 104 -5.85 -5.55 -32.89
CA GLU A 104 -7.21 -5.11 -32.57
C GLU A 104 -8.26 -6.22 -32.72
N CYS A 105 -8.07 -7.14 -33.67
CA CYS A 105 -8.91 -8.32 -33.79
C CYS A 105 -8.84 -9.21 -32.53
N ILE A 106 -7.63 -9.45 -32.00
CA ILE A 106 -7.40 -10.23 -30.79
C ILE A 106 -8.14 -9.60 -29.61
N TRP A 107 -8.02 -8.29 -29.44
CA TRP A 107 -8.70 -7.58 -28.36
C TRP A 107 -10.22 -7.65 -28.53
N ARG A 108 -10.73 -7.42 -29.74
CA ARG A 108 -12.16 -7.53 -30.03
C ARG A 108 -12.70 -8.94 -29.71
N ASP A 109 -11.98 -9.98 -30.10
CA ASP A 109 -12.38 -11.36 -29.84
C ASP A 109 -12.36 -11.67 -28.34
N ALA A 110 -11.37 -11.17 -27.61
CA ALA A 110 -11.28 -11.28 -26.15
C ALA A 110 -12.44 -10.57 -25.41
N PHE A 111 -12.94 -9.45 -25.94
CA PHE A 111 -14.13 -8.76 -25.43
C PHE A 111 -15.45 -9.33 -25.96
N GLY A 112 -15.41 -10.20 -26.98
CA GLY A 112 -16.60 -10.84 -27.57
C GLY A 112 -17.22 -11.93 -26.68
N GLY A 113 -16.46 -12.43 -25.69
CA GLY A 113 -16.98 -13.34 -24.67
C GLY A 113 -17.84 -12.65 -23.60
N ASP A 114 -18.51 -13.44 -22.76
CA ASP A 114 -19.26 -12.93 -21.60
C ASP A 114 -18.31 -12.49 -20.48
N THR A 115 -17.78 -11.26 -20.60
CA THR A 115 -16.88 -10.66 -19.61
C THR A 115 -17.62 -9.90 -18.51
N GLY A 116 -18.93 -9.66 -18.66
CA GLY A 116 -19.71 -8.78 -17.79
C GLY A 116 -19.23 -7.31 -17.79
N LEU A 117 -18.49 -6.91 -18.84
CA LEU A 117 -17.97 -5.55 -19.03
C LEU A 117 -18.84 -4.77 -20.02
N PRO A 118 -18.85 -3.42 -19.93
CA PRO A 118 -19.38 -2.59 -21.00
C PRO A 118 -18.66 -2.88 -22.31
N ALA A 119 -19.41 -2.86 -23.41
CA ALA A 119 -18.83 -2.96 -24.74
C ALA A 119 -17.86 -1.78 -24.96
N PRO A 120 -16.68 -2.02 -25.57
CA PRO A 120 -15.79 -0.94 -25.96
C PRO A 120 -16.48 -0.04 -27.01
N PRO A 121 -16.20 1.27 -27.02
CA PRO A 121 -16.74 2.18 -28.03
C PRO A 121 -16.30 1.75 -29.44
N THR A 122 -17.19 1.88 -30.42
CA THR A 122 -16.91 1.53 -31.82
C THR A 122 -16.07 2.57 -32.57
N SER A 123 -15.98 3.80 -32.06
CA SER A 123 -15.41 4.96 -32.77
C SER A 123 -13.90 5.13 -32.65
N ILE A 124 -13.25 4.44 -31.72
CA ILE A 124 -11.80 4.48 -31.48
C ILE A 124 -11.30 3.04 -31.62
N SER A 125 -10.06 2.81 -32.05
CA SER A 125 -9.43 1.49 -32.03
C SER A 125 -9.21 1.03 -30.57
N SER A 126 -10.31 0.61 -29.94
CA SER A 126 -10.66 0.96 -28.56
C SER A 126 -10.43 -0.15 -27.56
N ALA A 127 -10.46 -1.40 -27.98
CA ALA A 127 -10.51 -2.54 -27.08
C ALA A 127 -9.25 -2.63 -26.19
N ARG A 128 -8.06 -2.33 -26.72
CA ARG A 128 -6.82 -2.26 -25.93
C ARG A 128 -6.84 -1.12 -24.90
N ILE A 129 -7.23 0.08 -25.34
CA ILE A 129 -7.29 1.27 -24.47
C ILE A 129 -8.32 1.00 -23.36
N TRP A 130 -9.43 0.38 -23.71
CA TRP A 130 -10.48 -0.05 -22.80
C TRP A 130 -9.97 -1.07 -21.78
N ALA A 131 -9.26 -2.11 -22.23
CA ALA A 131 -8.63 -3.09 -21.34
C ALA A 131 -7.66 -2.40 -20.37
N ARG A 132 -6.80 -1.51 -20.86
CA ARG A 132 -5.89 -0.72 -20.01
C ARG A 132 -6.67 0.15 -19.03
N LEU A 133 -7.78 0.75 -19.44
CA LEU A 133 -8.58 1.60 -18.59
C LEU A 133 -9.28 0.80 -17.49
N ILE A 134 -9.80 -0.39 -17.78
CA ILE A 134 -10.48 -1.25 -16.79
C ILE A 134 -9.51 -2.00 -15.88
N TYR A 135 -8.44 -2.58 -16.43
CA TYR A 135 -7.56 -3.54 -15.74
C TYR A 135 -6.14 -3.02 -15.51
N GLY A 136 -5.80 -1.88 -16.09
CA GLY A 136 -4.52 -1.24 -15.87
C GLY A 136 -4.37 -0.69 -14.45
N PRO A 137 -3.13 -0.38 -14.05
CA PRO A 137 -2.84 0.25 -12.78
C PRO A 137 -3.56 1.59 -12.63
N ASN A 138 -3.89 1.97 -11.40
CA ASN A 138 -4.54 3.25 -11.09
C ASN A 138 -3.55 4.41 -11.09
N ILE A 139 -2.77 4.59 -12.17
CA ILE A 139 -1.76 5.65 -12.31
C ILE A 139 -2.17 6.64 -13.40
N CYS A 140 -1.60 7.85 -13.34
CA CYS A 140 -1.78 8.87 -14.36
C CYS A 140 -1.05 8.45 -15.64
N ASP A 141 -1.73 8.55 -16.78
CA ASP A 141 -1.15 8.24 -18.09
C ASP A 141 -0.04 9.22 -18.50
N ASP A 142 -0.01 10.42 -17.91
CA ASP A 142 0.93 11.49 -18.29
C ASP A 142 2.14 11.58 -17.36
N CYS A 143 1.91 11.46 -16.05
CA CYS A 143 2.95 11.69 -15.03
C CYS A 143 3.21 10.50 -14.12
N GLY A 144 2.47 9.39 -14.27
CA GLY A 144 2.65 8.18 -13.46
C GLY A 144 2.17 8.28 -12.01
N MET A 145 1.61 9.42 -11.58
CA MET A 145 1.11 9.57 -10.20
C MET A 145 0.01 8.54 -9.89
N PRO A 146 0.03 7.90 -8.70
CA PRO A 146 -0.97 6.90 -8.31
C PRO A 146 -2.35 7.53 -8.04
N HIS A 147 -3.33 6.67 -7.75
CA HIS A 147 -4.72 7.02 -7.39
C HIS A 147 -5.54 7.75 -8.45
N CYS A 148 -5.23 7.52 -9.73
CA CYS A 148 -5.97 8.15 -10.81
C CYS A 148 -7.20 7.32 -11.20
N LEU A 149 -8.38 7.92 -11.06
CA LEU A 149 -9.63 7.35 -11.55
C LEU A 149 -9.67 7.38 -13.08
N PRO A 150 -10.35 6.41 -13.72
CA PRO A 150 -10.57 6.44 -15.16
C PRO A 150 -11.48 7.60 -15.56
N ASP A 151 -11.20 8.20 -16.71
CA ASP A 151 -12.09 9.10 -17.42
C ASP A 151 -12.63 8.37 -18.65
N TYR A 152 -13.93 8.08 -18.66
CA TYR A 152 -14.55 7.34 -19.76
C TYR A 152 -14.92 8.22 -20.95
N THR A 153 -14.80 9.55 -20.84
CA THR A 153 -15.00 10.46 -21.99
C THR A 153 -13.70 10.69 -22.75
N LEU A 154 -12.59 10.85 -22.03
CA LEU A 154 -11.25 11.02 -22.60
C LEU A 154 -10.50 9.69 -22.79
N TRP A 155 -11.04 8.58 -22.27
CA TRP A 155 -10.45 7.24 -22.30
C TRP A 155 -9.06 7.15 -21.67
N ARG A 156 -8.80 7.99 -20.66
CA ARG A 156 -7.49 8.16 -20.01
C ARG A 156 -7.61 8.19 -18.50
N ARG A 157 -6.51 7.93 -17.80
CA ARG A 157 -6.38 8.18 -16.36
C ARG A 157 -5.55 9.44 -16.15
N LEU A 158 -6.15 10.48 -15.61
CA LEU A 158 -5.44 11.73 -15.33
C LEU A 158 -5.56 12.08 -13.84
N CYS A 159 -4.43 12.44 -13.23
CA CYS A 159 -4.42 13.06 -11.90
C CYS A 159 -5.00 14.48 -12.00
N THR A 160 -5.35 15.06 -10.85
CA THR A 160 -5.92 16.42 -10.80
C THR A 160 -5.01 17.44 -11.47
N SER A 161 -3.69 17.38 -11.25
CA SER A 161 -2.74 18.32 -11.84
C SER A 161 -2.60 18.16 -13.36
N CYS A 162 -2.56 16.94 -13.89
CA CYS A 162 -2.54 16.73 -15.35
C CYS A 162 -3.89 17.07 -15.99
N LEU A 163 -5.01 16.82 -15.31
CA LEU A 163 -6.33 17.28 -15.76
C LEU A 163 -6.41 18.81 -15.82
N TYR A 164 -5.74 19.52 -14.90
CA TYR A 164 -5.60 20.99 -14.96
C TYR A 164 -4.72 21.47 -16.10
N LYS A 165 -3.80 20.66 -16.62
CA LYS A 165 -3.04 21.02 -17.83
C LYS A 165 -3.91 20.96 -19.09
N LEU A 166 -5.05 20.27 -19.03
CA LEU A 166 -6.04 20.28 -20.12
C LEU A 166 -6.97 21.51 -20.05
N ASP A 167 -6.80 22.41 -19.07
CA ASP A 167 -7.61 23.64 -18.91
C ASP A 167 -7.24 24.73 -19.93
N GLU A 168 -6.89 24.33 -21.14
CA GLU A 168 -6.70 25.29 -22.23
C GLU A 168 -8.07 25.55 -22.85
N GLN A 169 -8.59 26.76 -22.65
CA GLN A 169 -9.68 27.25 -23.50
C GLN A 169 -9.18 27.30 -24.94
N LEU A 170 -10.04 26.93 -25.88
CA LEU A 170 -9.76 27.12 -27.29
C LEU A 170 -9.53 28.62 -27.53
N PRO A 171 -8.35 29.05 -28.02
CA PRO A 171 -8.06 30.45 -28.25
C PRO A 171 -9.11 31.05 -29.19
N GLY A 172 -9.77 32.15 -28.77
CA GLY A 172 -10.82 32.81 -29.55
C GLY A 172 -12.25 32.25 -29.39
N TYR A 173 -12.42 31.11 -28.71
CA TYR A 173 -13.71 30.40 -28.62
C TYR A 173 -14.17 30.10 -27.19
N ALA A 174 -13.81 30.95 -26.21
CA ALA A 174 -14.11 30.73 -24.79
C ALA A 174 -15.61 30.52 -24.47
N TYR A 175 -16.52 30.95 -25.36
CA TYR A 175 -17.98 30.88 -25.15
C TYR A 175 -18.76 30.32 -26.36
N ASP A 176 -18.09 29.75 -27.36
CA ASP A 176 -18.78 29.19 -28.53
C ASP A 176 -19.31 27.79 -28.23
N HIS A 177 -20.57 27.74 -27.77
CA HIS A 177 -21.23 26.49 -27.41
C HIS A 177 -21.29 25.47 -28.56
N ASP A 178 -21.40 25.94 -29.81
CA ASP A 178 -21.50 25.05 -30.97
C ASP A 178 -20.21 24.28 -31.19
N ILE A 179 -19.06 24.94 -31.03
CA ILE A 179 -17.73 24.31 -31.20
C ILE A 179 -17.46 23.30 -30.07
N TYR A 180 -17.81 23.64 -28.83
CA TYR A 180 -17.62 22.71 -27.70
C TYR A 180 -18.50 21.46 -27.78
N GLU A 181 -19.57 21.45 -28.58
CA GLU A 181 -20.37 20.24 -28.86
C GLU A 181 -19.69 19.31 -29.87
N LEU A 182 -18.73 19.80 -30.65
CA LEU A 182 -18.01 19.01 -31.67
C LEU A 182 -16.83 18.24 -31.08
N ILE A 183 -16.47 18.49 -29.82
CA ILE A 183 -15.29 17.94 -29.14
C ILE A 183 -15.72 17.15 -27.90
N PRO A 184 -15.27 15.89 -27.73
CA PRO A 184 -15.51 15.12 -26.52
C PRO A 184 -14.93 15.84 -25.29
N ARG A 185 -15.74 15.96 -24.24
CA ARG A 185 -15.38 16.75 -23.05
C ARG A 185 -15.70 16.03 -21.75
N THR A 186 -14.80 16.15 -20.78
CA THR A 186 -14.98 15.67 -19.41
C THR A 186 -15.43 16.80 -18.49
N PHE A 187 -16.27 16.42 -17.53
CA PHE A 187 -16.72 17.28 -16.43
C PHE A 187 -16.18 16.82 -15.07
N ARG A 188 -15.14 15.97 -15.07
CA ARG A 188 -14.54 15.49 -13.82
C ARG A 188 -14.01 16.67 -13.00
N GLN A 189 -14.46 16.75 -11.74
CA GLN A 189 -13.89 17.68 -10.78
C GLN A 189 -12.44 17.27 -10.48
N ALA A 190 -11.52 18.22 -10.62
CA ALA A 190 -10.27 18.13 -9.88
C ALA A 190 -10.62 18.30 -8.40
N ARG A 191 -10.16 17.39 -7.53
CA ARG A 191 -10.51 17.30 -6.11
C ARG A 191 -10.00 18.48 -5.24
N ASP A 192 -9.94 19.70 -5.75
CA ASP A 192 -9.65 20.86 -4.90
C ASP A 192 -10.93 21.34 -4.21
N ARG A 193 -10.98 21.09 -2.89
CA ARG A 193 -11.97 21.64 -1.96
C ARG A 193 -11.80 23.14 -1.70
N THR A 194 -10.86 23.78 -2.38
CA THR A 194 -10.63 25.22 -2.32
C THR A 194 -11.40 25.92 -3.44
N MET A 195 -12.59 26.39 -3.09
CA MET A 195 -13.24 27.61 -3.60
C MET A 195 -13.36 27.76 -5.13
N GLY A 196 -14.56 27.53 -5.65
CA GLY A 196 -15.15 28.44 -6.64
C GLY A 196 -14.69 28.38 -8.10
N LYS A 197 -13.92 27.38 -8.54
CA LYS A 197 -13.68 27.18 -9.98
C LYS A 197 -14.83 26.39 -10.60
N GLY A 198 -15.58 27.04 -11.48
CA GLY A 198 -16.78 26.51 -12.13
C GLY A 198 -16.57 25.22 -12.92
N TYR A 199 -17.69 24.63 -13.34
CA TYR A 199 -17.78 23.46 -14.21
C TYR A 199 -17.27 23.78 -15.62
N PHE A 200 -15.96 23.90 -15.79
CA PHE A 200 -15.38 24.09 -17.12
C PHE A 200 -15.18 22.74 -17.81
N PRO A 201 -15.76 22.55 -19.01
CA PRO A 201 -15.51 21.36 -19.80
C PRO A 201 -14.03 21.31 -20.20
N ARG A 202 -13.41 20.13 -20.07
CA ARG A 202 -12.02 19.89 -20.47
C ARG A 202 -12.00 18.89 -21.61
N PHE A 203 -11.11 19.06 -22.57
CA PHE A 203 -10.99 18.19 -23.74
C PHE A 203 -9.52 17.83 -23.98
N ASP A 204 -9.28 16.84 -24.82
CA ASP A 204 -7.93 16.50 -25.26
C ASP A 204 -7.41 17.60 -26.22
N PRO A 205 -6.27 18.25 -25.95
CA PRO A 205 -5.77 19.36 -26.78
C PRO A 205 -5.50 18.97 -28.23
N ALA A 206 -5.08 17.73 -28.49
CA ALA A 206 -4.82 17.26 -29.85
C ALA A 206 -6.13 17.09 -30.63
N GLU A 207 -7.15 16.50 -30.00
CA GLU A 207 -8.48 16.35 -30.60
C GLU A 207 -9.18 17.70 -30.80
N GLY A 208 -9.06 18.59 -29.82
CA GLY A 208 -9.61 19.95 -29.90
C GLY A 208 -8.99 20.74 -31.04
N LYS A 209 -7.66 20.75 -31.13
CA LYS A 209 -6.93 21.42 -32.23
C LYS A 209 -7.27 20.83 -33.59
N ALA A 210 -7.26 19.51 -33.74
CA ALA A 210 -7.59 18.87 -35.01
C ALA A 210 -9.02 19.18 -35.48
N THR A 211 -9.97 19.24 -34.54
CA THR A 211 -11.37 19.60 -34.85
C THR A 211 -11.48 21.06 -35.27
N LEU A 212 -10.79 21.97 -34.58
CA LEU A 212 -10.74 23.39 -34.93
C LEU A 212 -10.08 23.65 -36.28
N ASP A 213 -8.92 23.05 -36.55
CA ASP A 213 -8.17 23.25 -37.79
C ASP A 213 -9.01 22.87 -39.04
N ILE A 214 -9.97 21.95 -38.89
CA ILE A 214 -10.92 21.59 -39.95
C ILE A 214 -12.08 22.59 -39.98
N TYR A 215 -12.64 22.93 -38.81
CA TYR A 215 -13.73 23.89 -38.68
C TYR A 215 -13.37 25.26 -39.29
N GLU A 216 -12.23 25.83 -38.89
CA GLU A 216 -11.75 27.14 -39.35
C GLU A 216 -11.45 27.12 -40.85
N ARG A 217 -10.93 26.00 -41.38
CA ARG A 217 -10.66 25.84 -42.82
C ARG A 217 -11.94 25.86 -43.64
N LEU A 218 -12.92 25.04 -43.26
CA LEU A 218 -14.23 24.99 -43.94
C LEU A 218 -14.97 26.34 -43.85
N GLN A 219 -14.82 27.04 -42.73
CA GLN A 219 -15.38 28.38 -42.54
C GLN A 219 -14.66 29.41 -43.43
N ALA A 220 -13.34 29.37 -43.55
CA ALA A 220 -12.57 30.27 -44.40
C ALA A 220 -12.81 30.04 -45.90
N GLU A 221 -13.03 28.79 -46.31
CA GLU A 221 -13.35 28.38 -47.69
C GLU A 221 -14.82 28.66 -48.06
N ASN A 222 -15.65 29.06 -47.08
CA ASN A 222 -17.08 29.36 -47.23
C ASN A 222 -17.89 28.16 -47.77
N GLU A 223 -17.47 26.94 -47.44
CA GLU A 223 -18.10 25.68 -47.85
C GLU A 223 -19.23 25.27 -46.88
N GLU A 224 -20.33 26.02 -46.89
CA GLU A 224 -21.45 25.79 -45.96
C GLU A 224 -21.98 24.33 -45.95
N PRO A 225 -22.16 23.64 -47.10
CA PRO A 225 -22.62 22.25 -47.10
C PRO A 225 -21.64 21.28 -46.42
N ALA A 226 -20.34 21.47 -46.62
CA ALA A 226 -19.30 20.65 -46.02
C ALA A 226 -19.19 20.91 -44.52
N LEU A 227 -19.33 22.17 -44.08
CA LEU A 227 -19.36 22.54 -42.67
C LEU A 227 -20.55 21.93 -41.93
N VAL A 228 -21.74 21.93 -42.54
CA VAL A 228 -22.94 21.30 -41.95
C VAL A 228 -22.76 19.79 -41.78
N GLU A 229 -22.26 19.10 -42.80
CA GLU A 229 -22.01 17.65 -42.71
C GLU A 229 -20.90 17.33 -41.71
N PHE A 230 -19.84 18.14 -41.65
CA PHE A 230 -18.78 18.01 -40.65
C PHE A 230 -19.33 18.15 -39.22
N LYS A 231 -20.11 19.21 -38.94
CA LYS A 231 -20.76 19.42 -37.63
C LYS A 231 -21.63 18.23 -37.25
N LYS A 232 -22.43 17.72 -38.19
CA LYS A 232 -23.31 16.56 -37.98
C LYS A 232 -22.50 15.29 -37.68
N SER A 233 -21.48 15.00 -38.47
CA SER A 233 -20.60 13.84 -38.25
C SER A 233 -19.89 13.91 -36.89
N ARG A 234 -19.40 15.08 -36.50
CA ARG A 234 -18.73 15.28 -35.20
C ARG A 234 -19.70 15.13 -34.02
N ARG A 235 -20.90 15.70 -34.12
CA ARG A 235 -21.94 15.52 -33.10
C ARG A 235 -22.31 14.05 -32.90
N ALA A 236 -22.38 13.27 -33.97
CA ALA A 236 -22.62 11.82 -33.87
C ALA A 236 -21.50 11.10 -33.10
N ILE A 237 -20.23 11.39 -33.42
CA ILE A 237 -19.08 10.82 -32.71
C ILE A 237 -19.10 11.19 -31.21
N VAL A 238 -19.35 12.46 -30.88
CA VAL A 238 -19.42 12.93 -29.49
C VAL A 238 -20.59 12.29 -28.76
N ALA A 239 -21.75 12.13 -29.40
CA ALA A 239 -22.91 11.46 -28.82
C ALA A 239 -22.61 9.99 -28.52
N ASP A 240 -21.94 9.28 -29.43
CA ASP A 240 -21.53 7.88 -29.23
C ASP A 240 -20.55 7.74 -28.07
N ILE A 241 -19.55 8.63 -27.97
CA ILE A 241 -18.59 8.66 -26.86
C ILE A 241 -19.31 8.92 -25.53
N ASN A 242 -20.22 9.90 -25.48
CA ASN A 242 -20.96 10.23 -24.27
C ASN A 242 -21.89 9.09 -23.83
N SER A 243 -22.54 8.42 -24.78
CA SER A 243 -23.37 7.24 -24.53
C SER A 243 -22.54 6.10 -23.95
N ALA A 244 -21.40 5.78 -24.58
CA ALA A 244 -20.48 4.76 -24.08
C ALA A 244 -19.92 5.12 -22.69
N ALA A 245 -19.52 6.37 -22.49
CA ALA A 245 -19.01 6.87 -21.22
C ALA A 245 -20.05 6.77 -20.10
N SER A 246 -21.31 7.10 -20.39
CA SER A 246 -22.44 6.97 -19.45
C SER A 246 -22.66 5.51 -19.05
N ASN A 247 -22.67 4.59 -20.01
CA ASN A 247 -22.79 3.16 -19.74
C ASN A 247 -21.63 2.65 -18.87
N CYS A 248 -20.40 3.08 -19.16
CA CYS A 248 -19.22 2.74 -18.36
C CYS A 248 -19.29 3.32 -16.94
N ALA A 249 -19.79 4.55 -16.79
CA ALA A 249 -19.97 5.19 -15.49
C ALA A 249 -21.04 4.47 -14.64
N SER A 250 -22.18 4.10 -15.25
CA SER A 250 -23.22 3.31 -14.58
C SER A 250 -22.68 1.96 -14.13
N TRP A 251 -22.00 1.23 -15.02
CA TRP A 251 -21.37 -0.04 -14.67
C TRP A 251 -20.36 0.09 -13.53
N ALA A 252 -19.53 1.14 -13.56
CA ALA A 252 -18.55 1.39 -12.50
C ALA A 252 -19.23 1.69 -11.16
N SER A 253 -20.34 2.43 -11.17
CA SER A 253 -21.16 2.69 -9.98
C SER A 253 -21.74 1.38 -9.42
N ASP A 254 -22.39 0.58 -10.25
CA ASP A 254 -22.97 -0.72 -9.84
C ASP A 254 -21.90 -1.65 -9.27
N LEU A 255 -20.70 -1.63 -9.85
CA LEU A 255 -19.58 -2.43 -9.37
C LEU A 255 -19.10 -1.95 -8.00
N LEU A 256 -18.95 -0.63 -7.81
CA LEU A 256 -18.58 -0.06 -6.51
C LEU A 256 -19.61 -0.41 -5.44
N GLU A 257 -20.90 -0.28 -5.73
CA GLU A 257 -21.97 -0.67 -4.80
C GLU A 257 -21.91 -2.17 -4.44
N LYS A 258 -21.69 -3.03 -5.44
CA LYS A 258 -21.48 -4.47 -5.21
C LYS A 258 -20.26 -4.73 -4.33
N MET A 259 -19.18 -3.98 -4.51
CA MET A 259 -17.97 -4.11 -3.69
C MET A 259 -18.20 -3.63 -2.25
N GLU A 260 -18.85 -2.49 -2.06
CA GLU A 260 -19.19 -1.95 -0.74
C GLU A 260 -20.11 -2.90 0.01
N SER A 261 -21.11 -3.47 -0.66
CA SER A 261 -21.97 -4.51 -0.10
C SER A 261 -21.18 -5.74 0.34
N ARG A 262 -20.22 -6.21 -0.46
CA ARG A 262 -19.37 -7.36 -0.08
C ARG A 262 -18.48 -7.04 1.12
N GLU A 263 -17.93 -5.83 1.20
CA GLU A 263 -17.13 -5.41 2.35
C GLU A 263 -17.99 -5.24 3.61
N GLU A 264 -19.22 -4.76 3.47
CA GLU A 264 -20.19 -4.73 4.57
C GLU A 264 -20.51 -6.13 5.09
N ASP A 265 -20.79 -7.08 4.21
CA ASP A 265 -21.04 -8.47 4.59
C ASP A 265 -19.80 -9.08 5.27
N ARG A 266 -18.61 -8.80 4.76
CA ARG A 266 -17.34 -9.18 5.38
C ARG A 266 -17.16 -8.56 6.77
N ARG A 267 -17.50 -7.28 6.95
CA ARG A 267 -17.47 -6.63 8.27
C ARG A 267 -18.43 -7.30 9.24
N LYS A 268 -19.66 -7.62 8.81
CA LYS A 268 -20.64 -8.38 9.62
C LYS A 268 -20.12 -9.78 9.99
N ILE A 269 -19.42 -10.44 9.06
CA ILE A 269 -18.81 -11.76 9.31
C ILE A 269 -17.71 -11.65 10.36
N LEU A 270 -16.83 -10.66 10.24
CA LEU A 270 -15.74 -10.46 11.20
C LEU A 270 -16.26 -10.05 12.58
N THR A 271 -17.29 -9.20 12.67
CA THR A 271 -17.90 -8.84 13.95
C THR A 271 -18.56 -10.06 14.61
N TRP A 272 -19.24 -10.91 13.82
CA TRP A 272 -19.82 -12.15 14.31
C TRP A 272 -18.76 -13.13 14.83
N ILE A 273 -17.66 -13.31 14.09
CA ILE A 273 -16.51 -14.14 14.52
C ILE A 273 -15.94 -13.62 15.84
N ARG A 274 -15.71 -12.30 15.95
CA ARG A 274 -15.22 -11.66 17.17
C ARG A 274 -16.14 -11.94 18.36
N GLN A 275 -17.45 -11.74 18.18
CA GLN A 275 -18.43 -11.99 19.25
C GLN A 275 -18.40 -13.45 19.72
N ARG A 276 -18.20 -14.39 18.80
CA ARG A 276 -18.18 -15.81 19.14
C ARG A 276 -16.90 -16.22 19.87
N LEU A 277 -15.75 -15.71 19.45
CA LEU A 277 -14.48 -15.90 20.15
C LEU A 277 -14.49 -15.29 21.55
N ARG A 278 -15.12 -14.12 21.73
CA ARG A 278 -15.38 -13.53 23.06
C ARG A 278 -16.16 -14.48 23.97
N ARG A 279 -17.24 -15.09 23.46
CA ARG A 279 -18.04 -16.07 24.22
C ARG A 279 -17.26 -17.34 24.57
N GLU A 280 -16.23 -17.68 23.81
CA GLU A 280 -15.31 -18.78 24.11
C GLU A 280 -14.21 -18.39 25.12
N GLY A 281 -14.19 -17.14 25.60
CA GLY A 281 -13.28 -16.66 26.65
C GLY A 281 -12.00 -15.99 26.15
N TRP A 282 -11.90 -15.66 24.85
CA TRP A 282 -10.75 -14.95 24.30
C TRP A 282 -10.87 -13.44 24.50
N ALA A 283 -9.77 -12.78 24.87
CA ALA A 283 -9.75 -11.35 25.10
C ALA A 283 -9.75 -10.55 23.79
N ASP A 284 -10.35 -9.36 23.80
CA ASP A 284 -10.50 -8.52 22.60
C ASP A 284 -9.17 -8.12 21.97
N ALA A 285 -8.17 -7.83 22.79
CA ALA A 285 -6.83 -7.52 22.31
C ALA A 285 -6.23 -8.69 21.53
N GLU A 286 -6.43 -9.94 21.99
CA GLU A 286 -5.93 -11.14 21.35
C GLU A 286 -6.62 -11.39 20.01
N ILE A 287 -7.94 -11.19 19.98
CA ILE A 287 -8.74 -11.33 18.76
C ILE A 287 -8.37 -10.25 17.74
N GLN A 288 -8.15 -9.02 18.19
CA GLN A 288 -7.76 -7.91 17.31
C GLN A 288 -6.38 -8.12 16.72
N GLU A 289 -5.40 -8.54 17.53
CA GLU A 289 -4.05 -8.88 17.07
C GLU A 289 -4.07 -10.03 16.05
N ALA A 290 -4.88 -11.06 16.31
CA ALA A 290 -5.04 -12.19 15.38
C ALA A 290 -5.84 -11.84 14.12
N SER A 291 -6.64 -10.77 14.12
CA SER A 291 -7.54 -10.40 13.01
C SER A 291 -6.79 -10.15 11.69
N GLY A 292 -5.58 -9.58 11.74
CA GLY A 292 -4.74 -9.42 10.57
C GLY A 292 -4.36 -10.77 9.93
N SER A 293 -4.06 -11.77 10.76
CA SER A 293 -3.68 -13.12 10.30
C SER A 293 -4.85 -13.86 9.64
N TYR A 294 -6.08 -13.68 10.12
CA TYR A 294 -7.27 -14.32 9.53
C TYR A 294 -7.50 -13.90 8.08
N THR A 295 -7.33 -12.61 7.80
CA THR A 295 -7.59 -12.05 6.47
C THR A 295 -6.51 -12.39 5.44
N ALA A 296 -5.31 -12.74 5.91
CA ALA A 296 -4.18 -13.18 5.10
C ALA A 296 -4.17 -14.70 4.89
N HIS A 297 -4.39 -15.50 5.93
CA HIS A 297 -4.20 -16.96 5.91
C HIS A 297 -5.49 -17.75 5.69
N VAL A 298 -6.66 -17.10 5.69
CA VAL A 298 -7.93 -17.74 5.35
C VAL A 298 -8.55 -17.02 4.15
N PRO A 299 -8.04 -17.23 2.92
CA PRO A 299 -8.56 -16.60 1.71
C PRO A 299 -10.06 -16.86 1.52
N HIS A 300 -10.53 -18.04 1.95
CA HIS A 300 -11.94 -18.40 1.93
C HIS A 300 -12.83 -17.45 2.74
N LEU A 301 -12.32 -16.75 3.76
CA LEU A 301 -13.09 -15.71 4.48
C LEU A 301 -13.49 -14.55 3.55
N ARG A 302 -12.73 -14.27 2.48
CA ARG A 302 -13.10 -13.25 1.48
C ARG A 302 -14.29 -13.68 0.62
N MET A 303 -14.51 -14.99 0.47
CA MET A 303 -15.56 -15.56 -0.40
C MET A 303 -16.83 -15.94 0.36
N ILE A 304 -16.80 -15.91 1.70
CA ILE A 304 -17.96 -16.27 2.52
C ILE A 304 -18.95 -15.11 2.49
N ARG A 305 -20.18 -15.40 2.03
CA ARG A 305 -21.28 -14.43 1.98
C ARG A 305 -22.21 -14.51 3.18
N ALA A 306 -22.30 -15.67 3.82
CA ALA A 306 -23.11 -15.86 5.01
C ALA A 306 -22.48 -16.90 5.93
N LEU A 307 -22.44 -16.59 7.23
CA LEU A 307 -21.98 -17.53 8.24
C LEU A 307 -23.14 -18.42 8.70
N SER A 308 -23.02 -19.72 8.41
CA SER A 308 -23.84 -20.74 9.03
C SER A 308 -23.09 -21.40 10.20
N HIS A 309 -23.83 -21.99 11.14
CA HIS A 309 -23.23 -22.79 12.22
C HIS A 309 -22.34 -23.93 11.71
N LYS A 310 -22.68 -24.51 10.54
CA LYS A 310 -21.88 -25.54 9.87
C LYS A 310 -20.52 -25.00 9.43
N LEU A 311 -20.51 -23.79 8.86
CA LEU A 311 -19.30 -23.13 8.41
C LEU A 311 -18.39 -22.72 9.57
N TRP A 312 -18.96 -22.22 10.68
CA TRP A 312 -18.18 -21.93 11.89
C TRP A 312 -17.41 -23.14 12.40
N ARG A 313 -18.04 -24.32 12.46
CA ARG A 313 -17.36 -25.55 12.92
C ARG A 313 -16.14 -25.89 12.06
N ARG A 314 -16.17 -25.57 10.77
CA ARG A 314 -15.04 -25.77 9.85
C ARG A 314 -13.96 -24.70 10.02
N LEU A 315 -14.33 -23.45 10.23
CA LEU A 315 -13.39 -22.32 10.34
C LEU A 315 -12.73 -22.21 11.71
N ARG A 316 -13.43 -22.60 12.78
CA ARG A 316 -13.00 -22.44 14.16
C ARG A 316 -11.57 -22.96 14.42
N PRO A 317 -11.18 -24.18 14.00
CA PRO A 317 -9.83 -24.69 14.25
C PRO A 317 -8.74 -23.78 13.68
N TYR A 318 -8.94 -23.26 12.47
CA TYR A 318 -8.00 -22.35 11.82
C TYR A 318 -7.90 -21.01 12.55
N LEU A 319 -9.04 -20.44 12.97
CA LEU A 319 -9.06 -19.17 13.69
C LEU A 319 -8.39 -19.29 15.06
N VAL A 320 -8.73 -20.35 15.82
CA VAL A 320 -8.19 -20.55 17.17
C VAL A 320 -6.69 -20.83 17.14
N CYS A 321 -6.16 -21.46 16.09
CA CYS A 321 -4.73 -21.72 15.95
C CYS A 321 -3.85 -20.47 16.02
N HIS A 322 -4.36 -19.30 15.64
CA HIS A 322 -3.60 -18.04 15.67
C HIS A 322 -3.67 -17.30 17.02
N LEU A 323 -4.66 -17.58 17.86
CA LEU A 323 -4.89 -16.88 19.13
C LEU A 323 -3.77 -17.09 20.17
N PRO A 324 -3.19 -18.29 20.36
CA PRO A 324 -2.05 -18.47 21.26
C PRO A 324 -0.83 -17.63 20.89
N ARG A 325 -0.56 -17.49 19.58
CA ARG A 325 0.54 -16.65 19.08
C ARG A 325 0.27 -15.17 19.38
N ALA A 326 -0.96 -14.71 19.18
CA ALA A 326 -1.36 -13.35 19.53
C ALA A 326 -1.22 -13.06 21.03
N ARG A 327 -1.69 -13.97 21.90
CA ARG A 327 -1.51 -13.88 23.35
C ARG A 327 -0.04 -13.77 23.75
N ALA A 328 0.82 -14.64 23.22
CA ALA A 328 2.25 -14.63 23.52
C ALA A 328 2.92 -13.33 23.07
N LEU A 329 2.54 -12.79 21.91
CA LEU A 329 3.03 -11.52 21.41
C LEU A 329 2.59 -10.35 22.31
N LEU A 330 1.30 -10.28 22.67
CA LEU A 330 0.78 -9.24 23.56
C LEU A 330 1.43 -9.29 24.94
N ARG A 331 1.67 -10.49 25.49
CA ARG A 331 2.42 -10.66 26.75
C ARG A 331 3.83 -10.10 26.63
N ARG A 332 4.55 -10.38 25.53
CA ARG A 332 5.89 -9.83 25.28
C ARG A 332 5.87 -8.31 25.19
N ILE A 333 4.92 -7.74 24.45
CA ILE A 333 4.77 -6.28 24.30
C ILE A 333 4.48 -5.64 25.65
N HIS A 334 3.57 -6.24 26.44
CA HIS A 334 3.24 -5.75 27.78
C HIS A 334 4.46 -5.77 28.72
N LEU A 335 5.18 -6.90 28.80
CA LEU A 335 6.39 -7.01 29.61
C LEU A 335 7.49 -6.03 29.16
N GLN A 336 7.65 -5.79 27.86
CA GLN A 336 8.58 -4.79 27.34
C GLN A 336 8.19 -3.37 27.76
N ARG A 337 6.90 -3.05 27.76
CA ARG A 337 6.39 -1.75 28.23
C ARG A 337 6.64 -1.57 29.72
N LEU A 338 6.33 -2.58 30.55
CA LEU A 338 6.62 -2.55 31.98
C LEU A 338 8.12 -2.42 32.25
N HIS A 339 8.96 -3.19 31.57
CA HIS A 339 10.41 -3.10 31.71
C HIS A 339 10.92 -1.69 31.36
N SER A 340 10.39 -1.10 30.29
CA SER A 340 10.76 0.27 29.89
C SER A 340 10.28 1.31 30.90
N GLN A 341 9.04 1.19 31.39
CA GLN A 341 8.46 2.06 32.41
C GLN A 341 9.27 2.02 33.70
N ARG A 342 9.59 0.82 34.20
CA ARG A 342 10.39 0.63 35.40
C ARG A 342 11.80 1.18 35.24
N PHE A 343 12.43 0.92 34.09
CA PHE A 343 13.74 1.48 33.77
C PHE A 343 13.72 3.01 33.83
N THR A 344 12.73 3.64 33.20
CA THR A 344 12.59 5.11 33.20
C THR A 344 12.36 5.67 34.60
N VAL A 345 11.49 5.05 35.41
CA VAL A 345 11.25 5.50 36.79
C VAL A 345 12.54 5.38 37.61
N ILE A 346 13.20 4.22 37.57
CA ILE A 346 14.46 3.98 38.30
C ILE A 346 15.55 4.96 37.84
N GLU A 347 15.70 5.19 36.53
CA GLU A 347 16.66 6.13 35.98
C GLU A 347 16.41 7.55 36.48
N GLN A 348 15.16 8.01 36.48
CA GLN A 348 14.77 9.33 36.99
C GLN A 348 14.99 9.45 38.50
N THR A 349 14.64 8.43 39.28
CA THR A 349 14.87 8.41 40.73
C THR A 349 16.36 8.40 41.06
N LEU A 350 17.17 7.62 40.34
CA LEU A 350 18.63 7.61 40.49
C LEU A 350 19.23 8.96 40.11
N PHE A 351 18.84 9.54 38.98
CA PHE A 351 19.33 10.83 38.52
C PHE A 351 19.02 11.96 39.51
N SER A 352 17.80 11.99 40.04
CA SER A 352 17.38 12.99 41.01
C SER A 352 18.03 12.80 42.39
N ALA A 353 18.14 11.57 42.88
CA ALA A 353 18.66 11.29 44.22
C ALA A 353 20.19 11.31 44.31
N LEU A 354 20.89 10.90 43.25
CA LEU A 354 22.35 10.84 43.20
C LEU A 354 22.96 12.14 42.67
N GLY A 355 22.13 13.04 42.12
CA GLY A 355 22.53 14.34 41.62
C GLY A 355 23.51 14.22 40.45
N ALA A 356 23.01 14.20 39.21
CA ALA A 356 23.88 14.63 38.12
C ALA A 356 24.16 16.14 38.29
N PRO A 357 25.42 16.55 38.17
CA PRO A 357 25.95 17.76 38.75
C PRO A 357 25.51 19.02 38.02
N VAL A 358 25.63 20.13 38.75
CA VAL A 358 25.71 21.51 38.24
C VAL A 358 26.34 21.53 36.82
N PRO A 359 25.74 22.23 35.84
CA PRO A 359 26.27 22.28 34.48
C PRO A 359 27.76 22.64 34.49
N GLY A 360 28.63 21.72 34.05
CA GLY A 360 30.09 21.97 33.91
C GLY A 360 31.01 20.83 34.36
N PHE A 361 30.56 19.88 35.16
CA PHE A 361 31.38 18.73 35.58
C PHE A 361 30.64 17.43 35.31
N VAL A 362 30.72 16.82 34.12
CA VAL A 362 30.35 15.39 34.03
C VAL A 362 31.24 14.65 35.03
N ASN A 363 30.66 13.98 36.03
CA ASN A 363 31.42 13.36 37.11
C ASN A 363 32.27 12.24 36.50
N VAL A 364 33.52 12.55 36.11
CA VAL A 364 34.41 11.76 35.23
C VAL A 364 34.64 10.34 35.76
N PHE A 365 34.43 10.15 37.07
CA PHE A 365 34.64 8.90 37.79
C PHE A 365 33.38 8.06 37.94
N HIS A 366 32.22 8.51 37.45
CA HIS A 366 30.97 7.78 37.57
C HIS A 366 30.90 6.66 36.52
N PRO A 367 30.43 5.44 36.89
CA PRO A 367 30.24 4.37 35.92
C PRO A 367 29.13 4.73 34.92
N PHE A 368 29.23 4.14 33.72
CA PHE A 368 28.17 4.21 32.71
C PHE A 368 26.83 3.73 33.29
N PRO A 369 25.68 4.36 32.99
CA PRO A 369 24.39 3.99 33.58
C PRO A 369 24.09 2.49 33.49
N GLY A 370 24.40 1.84 32.36
CA GLY A 370 24.24 0.40 32.18
C GLY A 370 24.93 -0.47 33.24
N LYS A 371 26.08 -0.04 33.78
CA LYS A 371 26.80 -0.73 34.86
C LYS A 371 26.08 -0.65 36.20
N ILE A 372 25.36 0.44 36.45
CA ILE A 372 24.55 0.62 37.66
C ILE A 372 23.34 -0.32 37.62
N PHE A 373 22.72 -0.45 36.44
CA PHE A 373 21.60 -1.39 36.23
C PHE A 373 21.99 -2.88 36.28
N GLU A 374 23.29 -3.22 36.32
CA GLU A 374 23.75 -4.59 36.59
C GLU A 374 23.66 -4.98 38.07
N LEU A 375 23.52 -4.02 38.98
CA LEU A 375 23.39 -4.30 40.41
C LEU A 375 22.20 -5.24 40.67
N PRO A 376 22.37 -6.28 41.50
CA PRO A 376 21.32 -7.29 41.72
C PRO A 376 19.98 -6.70 42.12
N SER A 377 19.96 -5.69 43.00
CA SER A 377 18.75 -5.02 43.49
C SER A 377 18.02 -4.21 42.40
N LEU A 378 18.78 -3.52 41.54
CA LEU A 378 18.24 -2.81 40.37
C LEU A 378 17.74 -3.77 39.30
N ARG A 379 18.50 -4.84 39.05
CA ARG A 379 18.15 -5.83 38.04
C ARG A 379 16.90 -6.62 38.44
N SER A 380 16.76 -6.97 39.72
CA SER A 380 15.55 -7.63 40.23
C SER A 380 14.33 -6.73 40.16
N LEU A 381 14.48 -5.42 40.45
CA LEU A 381 13.36 -4.48 40.38
C LEU A 381 12.95 -4.20 38.93
N THR A 382 13.91 -4.06 38.02
CA THR A 382 13.64 -3.82 36.59
C THR A 382 13.00 -5.04 35.93
N ARG A 383 13.43 -6.25 36.30
CA ARG A 383 12.95 -7.53 35.75
C ARG A 383 11.95 -8.25 36.64
N ASP A 384 11.28 -7.53 37.53
CA ASP A 384 10.25 -8.09 38.42
C ASP A 384 9.19 -8.85 37.58
N PRO A 385 8.88 -10.12 37.88
CA PRO A 385 7.90 -10.89 37.14
C PRO A 385 6.45 -10.42 37.36
N SER A 386 6.21 -9.51 38.31
CA SER A 386 4.89 -8.90 38.53
C SER A 386 4.42 -8.12 37.30
N ASP A 387 3.09 -8.05 37.12
CA ASP A 387 2.44 -7.21 36.11
C ASP A 387 2.18 -5.77 36.62
N ASP A 388 2.69 -5.42 37.81
CA ASP A 388 2.51 -4.10 38.43
C ASP A 388 3.48 -3.05 37.88
N GLU A 389 2.97 -1.84 37.61
CA GLU A 389 3.81 -0.68 37.32
C GLU A 389 4.58 -0.24 38.57
N LEU A 390 5.80 0.29 38.39
CA LEU A 390 6.58 0.82 39.50
C LEU A 390 6.24 2.30 39.70
N ALA A 391 5.64 2.63 40.84
CA ALA A 391 5.32 4.01 41.17
C ALA A 391 6.58 4.81 41.55
N PRO A 392 6.64 6.13 41.28
CA PRO A 392 7.79 6.96 41.63
C PRO A 392 8.08 7.05 43.14
N ASP A 393 7.07 6.80 43.97
CA ASP A 393 7.09 6.82 45.44
C ASP A 393 7.16 5.41 46.06
N ASP A 394 7.41 4.38 45.25
CA ASP A 394 7.47 2.99 45.71
C ASP A 394 8.58 2.80 46.77
N PRO A 395 8.29 2.22 47.95
CA PRO A 395 9.26 2.05 49.03
C PRO A 395 10.45 1.18 48.64
N ARG A 396 10.30 0.30 47.63
CA ARG A 396 11.38 -0.54 47.09
C ARG A 396 12.49 0.29 46.45
N LEU A 397 12.18 1.51 45.98
CA LEU A 397 13.17 2.43 45.42
C LEU A 397 14.17 2.89 46.50
N GLY A 398 13.75 3.05 47.75
CA GLY A 398 14.62 3.51 48.84
C GLY A 398 15.80 2.58 49.11
N GLY A 399 15.55 1.26 49.15
CA GLY A 399 16.61 0.26 49.32
C GLY A 399 17.58 0.23 48.15
N VAL A 400 17.04 0.32 46.94
CA VAL A 400 17.81 0.39 45.69
C VAL A 400 18.72 1.62 45.61
N LEU A 401 18.25 2.79 46.07
CA LEU A 401 19.04 4.01 46.13
C LEU A 401 20.23 3.87 47.10
N SER A 402 20.05 3.21 48.24
CA SER A 402 21.14 2.93 49.19
C SER A 402 22.22 2.06 48.57
N ASP A 403 21.82 0.96 47.91
CA ASP A 403 22.75 0.06 47.22
C ASP A 403 23.51 0.75 46.10
N ALA A 404 22.79 1.52 45.27
CA ALA A 404 23.38 2.29 44.19
C ALA A 404 24.40 3.31 44.73
N ARG A 405 24.06 4.02 45.81
CA ARG A 405 24.96 5.00 46.43
C ARG A 405 26.21 4.34 47.02
N SER A 406 26.07 3.20 47.69
CA SER A 406 27.19 2.42 48.21
C SER A 406 28.13 1.97 47.08
N PHE A 407 27.56 1.41 46.01
CA PHE A 407 28.32 0.99 44.82
C PHE A 407 29.06 2.17 44.16
N LEU A 408 28.39 3.31 44.00
CA LEU A 408 28.99 4.50 43.39
C LEU A 408 30.14 5.05 44.22
N ASN A 409 29.98 5.13 45.55
CA ASN A 409 31.06 5.55 46.42
C ASN A 409 32.26 4.61 46.31
N SER A 410 32.05 3.29 46.37
CA SER A 410 33.11 2.30 46.20
C SER A 410 33.79 2.41 44.84
N TRP A 411 33.02 2.57 43.76
CA TRP A 411 33.54 2.68 42.40
C TRP A 411 34.41 3.92 42.25
N VAL A 412 33.94 5.08 42.70
CA VAL A 412 34.68 6.34 42.62
C VAL A 412 35.98 6.24 43.41
N THR A 413 35.95 5.66 44.62
CA THR A 413 37.16 5.42 45.42
C THR A 413 38.16 4.53 44.69
N THR A 414 37.72 3.41 44.12
CA THR A 414 38.61 2.50 43.37
C THR A 414 39.20 3.17 42.12
N GLN A 415 38.40 3.95 41.38
CA GLN A 415 38.92 4.70 40.23
C GLN A 415 39.94 5.77 40.65
N TYR A 416 39.68 6.45 41.77
CA TYR A 416 40.61 7.44 42.32
C TYR A 416 41.94 6.79 42.74
N GLU A 417 41.88 5.68 43.48
CA GLU A 417 43.07 4.91 43.90
C GLU A 417 43.87 4.39 42.71
N TYR A 418 43.18 3.85 41.69
CA TYR A 418 43.81 3.38 40.46
C TYR A 418 44.54 4.51 39.73
N LEU A 419 43.90 5.67 39.56
CA LEU A 419 44.52 6.82 38.90
C LEU A 419 45.65 7.43 39.74
N ALA A 420 45.49 7.50 41.06
CA ALA A 420 46.54 7.96 41.97
C ALA A 420 47.77 7.05 41.90
N ALA A 421 47.58 5.73 41.77
CA ALA A 421 48.67 4.77 41.60
C ALA A 421 49.40 4.88 40.24
N LEU A 422 48.75 5.47 39.22
CA LEU A 422 49.34 5.71 37.90
C LEU A 422 50.13 7.02 37.81
N LEU A 423 49.98 7.92 38.79
CA LEU A 423 50.76 9.16 38.84
C LEU A 423 52.20 8.85 39.31
N PRO A 424 53.24 9.34 38.62
CA PRO A 424 54.62 9.19 39.06
C PRO A 424 54.78 9.81 40.46
N THR A 425 55.39 9.09 41.41
CA THR A 425 55.64 9.55 42.80
C THR A 425 56.62 10.72 42.91
N THR A 426 56.98 11.38 41.81
CA THR A 426 57.97 12.46 41.75
C THR A 426 57.33 13.80 41.42
N VAL A 427 56.55 14.35 42.35
CA VAL A 427 56.32 15.81 42.44
C VAL A 427 56.52 16.27 43.89
N ALA A 428 57.52 15.70 44.58
CA ALA A 428 57.98 16.19 45.87
C ALA A 428 59.16 17.19 45.74
N ASP A 429 59.65 17.48 44.53
CA ASP A 429 60.90 18.23 44.32
C ASP A 429 60.78 19.43 43.36
N ARG A 430 59.57 20.00 43.19
CA ARG A 430 59.46 21.35 42.60
C ARG A 430 59.20 22.33 43.74
N GLY A 431 60.26 23.07 44.09
CA GLY A 431 60.22 24.21 44.99
C GLY A 431 59.16 25.25 44.59
N PRO A 432 58.91 26.26 45.45
CA PRO A 432 57.78 27.15 45.31
C PRO A 432 57.83 27.87 43.95
N VAL A 433 56.77 27.68 43.16
CA VAL A 433 56.53 28.46 41.94
C VAL A 433 56.11 29.86 42.40
N GLN A 434 57.03 30.81 42.29
CA GLN A 434 56.70 32.24 42.35
C GLN A 434 55.85 32.59 41.13
N TYR A 435 54.65 33.11 41.36
CA TYR A 435 53.88 33.82 40.36
C TYR A 435 54.20 35.32 40.52
N ASP A 436 54.82 35.90 39.49
CA ASP A 436 54.81 37.35 39.24
C ASP A 436 53.49 37.77 38.57
#